data_AF-A0A7V3A3T1-F1
#
_entry.id   AF-A0A7V3A3T1-F1
#
_cell.length_a   1.000
_cell.length_b   1.000
_cell.length_c   1.000
_cell.angle_alpha   90.00
_cell.angle_beta   90.00
_cell.angle_gamma   90.00
#
_symmetry.space_group_name_H-M   'P 1'
#
loop_
_entity.id
_entity.type
_entity.pdbx_description
1 polymer ?
#
loop_
_entity_poly.entity_id
_entity_poly.type
_entity_poly.pdbx_seq_one_letter_code
_entity_poly.pdbx_strand_id
1 'polypeptide(L)'
;MRIAQITDLHARYALPNSSRFPVRRSRNIRPLFSRALEILKKEWRVDLLLITGDLVDVPFYAIERRDPDILSLATEDYLWIYRCLEDNGIPYLAFWGNHDDKDTFQHVFPLPPLECALRDSTFGTMDLVIPSTSRGDGGTRPFPSSTDTLMFQTFPFDEEQLDHYPYRDLSRYPELAPGLGDTVHVQHYVVAPNLNDFYPHTYRNAADILRWNRSHGVTLSISGHYHPGYPPLQVEGTWYVTGAAFCEYPYPVYLFEYPAQGPHSPFRITTLRMADFVPLPPLTTITLPNPPSGEPYSAAEIEDPFENFPIPAGATVGLILPPGVSEEEYDKLWIKWSHLGKEKGITLEGVYPSSES
;
A
#
# COMPACT_ATOMS: atom_id res chain seq x y z
N MET A 1 -16.79 14.42 7.79
CA MET A 1 -16.50 13.17 7.05
C MET A 1 -15.32 12.46 7.70
N ARG A 2 -15.29 11.13 7.65
CA ARG A 2 -14.24 10.25 8.17
C ARG A 2 -13.59 9.48 7.04
N ILE A 3 -12.34 9.78 6.75
CA ILE A 3 -11.57 9.11 5.69
C ILE A 3 -10.50 8.26 6.38
N ALA A 4 -10.40 6.98 6.03
CA ALA A 4 -9.28 6.15 6.47
C ALA A 4 -8.25 6.01 5.36
N GLN A 5 -6.99 5.85 5.72
CA GLN A 5 -5.91 5.47 4.81
C GLN A 5 -5.22 4.22 5.34
N ILE A 6 -5.03 3.26 4.43
CA ILE A 6 -4.11 2.13 4.56
C ILE A 6 -3.13 2.21 3.37
N THR A 7 -1.87 1.88 3.58
CA THR A 7 -0.84 1.95 2.52
C THR A 7 0.17 0.84 2.68
N ASP A 8 0.82 0.43 1.59
CA ASP A 8 1.97 -0.49 1.59
C ASP A 8 1.64 -1.78 2.34
N LEU A 9 0.64 -2.49 1.82
CA LEU A 9 0.21 -3.78 2.34
C LEU A 9 1.28 -4.84 2.06
N HIS A 10 1.96 -4.79 0.91
CA HIS A 10 2.93 -5.78 0.45
C HIS A 10 2.46 -7.21 0.70
N ALA A 11 1.20 -7.53 0.39
CA ALA A 11 0.66 -8.85 0.66
C ALA A 11 1.36 -9.90 -0.22
N ARG A 12 1.68 -11.05 0.37
CA ARG A 12 2.06 -12.28 -0.34
C ARG A 12 1.38 -13.46 0.34
N TYR A 13 0.30 -13.97 -0.25
CA TYR A 13 -0.40 -15.15 0.26
C TYR A 13 -0.27 -16.33 -0.71
N ALA A 14 -0.73 -16.15 -1.95
CA ALA A 14 -0.60 -17.09 -3.04
C ALA A 14 0.80 -17.00 -3.65
N LEU A 15 1.37 -15.79 -3.72
CA LEU A 15 2.76 -15.60 -4.12
C LEU A 15 3.72 -16.40 -3.22
N PRO A 16 4.79 -16.97 -3.80
CA PRO A 16 5.82 -17.63 -3.03
C PRO A 16 6.55 -16.62 -2.14
N ASN A 17 7.14 -17.18 -1.07
CA ASN A 17 7.97 -16.45 -0.13
C ASN A 17 7.25 -15.29 0.60
N SER A 18 8.03 -14.46 1.29
CA SER A 18 7.59 -13.20 1.87
C SER A 18 8.32 -12.05 1.16
N SER A 19 8.00 -10.80 1.52
CA SER A 19 8.79 -9.67 1.04
C SER A 19 10.25 -9.82 1.45
N ARG A 20 11.17 -9.26 0.66
CA ARG A 20 12.62 -9.29 0.95
C ARG A 20 12.99 -8.71 2.32
N PHE A 21 12.10 -7.94 2.95
CA PHE A 21 12.29 -7.39 4.28
C PHE A 21 11.40 -8.11 5.30
N PRO A 22 11.98 -8.81 6.30
CA PRO A 22 11.22 -9.58 7.28
C PRO A 22 10.29 -8.71 8.15
N VAL A 23 10.57 -7.42 8.27
CA VAL A 23 9.74 -6.47 9.03
C VAL A 23 8.35 -6.25 8.42
N ARG A 24 8.16 -6.50 7.12
CA ARG A 24 6.90 -6.29 6.38
C ARG A 24 5.85 -7.36 6.64
N ARG A 25 6.21 -8.51 7.22
CA ARG A 25 5.25 -9.56 7.62
C ARG A 25 4.18 -9.89 6.55
N SER A 26 4.57 -9.93 5.28
CA SER A 26 3.67 -9.99 4.11
C SER A 26 2.68 -11.15 4.14
N ARG A 27 3.06 -12.28 4.74
CA ARG A 27 2.19 -13.46 4.90
C ARG A 27 1.12 -13.31 5.99
N ASN A 28 1.26 -12.30 6.86
CA ASN A 28 0.35 -12.00 7.97
C ASN A 28 -0.64 -10.86 7.67
N ILE A 29 -0.63 -10.30 6.47
CA ILE A 29 -1.54 -9.22 6.07
C ILE A 29 -3.00 -9.65 6.13
N ARG A 30 -3.32 -10.91 5.82
CA ARG A 30 -4.71 -11.40 5.83
C ARG A 30 -5.46 -11.13 7.14
N PRO A 31 -5.04 -11.65 8.30
CA PRO A 31 -5.71 -11.38 9.57
C PRO A 31 -5.65 -9.90 9.98
N LEU A 32 -4.56 -9.19 9.68
CA LEU A 32 -4.42 -7.77 10.00
C LEU A 32 -5.45 -6.92 9.24
N PHE A 33 -5.49 -7.07 7.92
CA PHE A 33 -6.33 -6.28 7.03
C PHE A 33 -7.81 -6.57 7.25
N SER A 34 -8.21 -7.84 7.37
CA SER A 34 -9.60 -8.19 7.69
C SER A 34 -10.06 -7.56 9.00
N ARG A 35 -9.24 -7.60 10.06
CA ARG A 35 -9.58 -6.97 11.34
C ARG A 35 -9.61 -5.44 11.23
N ALA A 36 -8.70 -4.84 10.46
CA ALA A 36 -8.71 -3.40 10.22
C ALA A 36 -10.04 -2.97 9.58
N LEU A 37 -10.46 -3.62 8.48
CA LEU A 37 -11.73 -3.33 7.81
C LEU A 37 -12.95 -3.47 8.73
N GLU A 38 -12.95 -4.45 9.66
CA GLU A 38 -14.01 -4.56 10.67
C GLU A 38 -14.07 -3.36 11.61
N ILE A 39 -12.92 -2.93 12.14
CA ILE A 39 -12.82 -1.77 13.03
C ILE A 39 -13.24 -0.50 12.29
N LEU A 40 -12.73 -0.30 11.08
CA LEU A 40 -13.07 0.85 10.23
C LEU A 40 -14.58 0.95 9.98
N LYS A 41 -15.24 -0.17 9.69
CA LYS A 41 -16.69 -0.22 9.44
C LYS A 41 -17.51 -0.01 10.72
N LYS A 42 -17.25 -0.83 11.74
CA LYS A 42 -18.14 -0.96 12.89
C LYS A 42 -17.87 0.09 13.97
N GLU A 43 -16.59 0.34 14.25
CA GLU A 43 -16.15 1.17 15.37
C GLU A 43 -15.90 2.61 14.92
N TRP A 44 -15.10 2.80 13.86
CA TRP A 44 -14.74 4.13 13.37
C TRP A 44 -15.79 4.73 12.43
N ARG A 45 -16.63 3.88 11.81
CA ARG A 45 -17.69 4.29 10.87
C ARG A 45 -17.12 5.21 9.79
N VAL A 46 -16.10 4.69 9.12
CA VAL A 46 -15.41 5.39 8.03
C VAL A 46 -16.37 5.57 6.85
N ASP A 47 -16.33 6.76 6.25
CA ASP A 47 -17.14 7.13 5.08
C ASP A 47 -16.42 6.77 3.77
N LEU A 48 -15.09 6.81 3.75
CA LEU A 48 -14.23 6.48 2.60
C LEU A 48 -12.91 5.85 3.06
N LEU A 49 -12.50 4.75 2.42
CA LEU A 49 -11.17 4.13 2.60
C LEU A 49 -10.26 4.42 1.41
N LEU A 50 -9.08 4.95 1.67
CA LEU A 50 -8.01 5.13 0.69
C LEU A 50 -6.96 4.02 0.86
N ILE A 51 -6.58 3.38 -0.25
CA ILE A 51 -5.50 2.39 -0.31
C ILE A 51 -4.43 2.90 -1.27
N THR A 52 -3.32 3.41 -0.72
CA THR A 52 -2.36 4.24 -1.46
C THR A 52 -1.14 3.49 -1.98
N GLY A 53 -1.36 2.39 -2.69
CA GLY A 53 -0.30 1.65 -3.38
C GLY A 53 0.32 0.51 -2.58
N ASP A 54 1.15 -0.26 -3.28
CA ASP A 54 1.85 -1.45 -2.83
C ASP A 54 0.92 -2.44 -2.13
N LEU A 55 -0.14 -2.85 -2.83
CA LEU A 55 -1.13 -3.79 -2.31
C LEU A 55 -0.53 -5.21 -2.24
N VAL A 56 0.09 -5.64 -3.32
CA VAL A 56 0.72 -6.96 -3.47
C VAL A 56 2.19 -6.75 -3.76
N ASP A 57 3.05 -7.50 -3.09
CA ASP A 57 4.50 -7.40 -3.29
C ASP A 57 4.93 -8.31 -4.44
N VAL A 58 4.61 -7.97 -5.68
CA VAL A 58 4.91 -8.82 -6.84
C VAL A 58 6.43 -8.82 -7.08
N PRO A 59 7.08 -10.00 -7.23
CA PRO A 59 8.51 -10.06 -7.52
C PRO A 59 8.87 -9.30 -8.81
N PHE A 60 9.92 -8.47 -8.77
CA PHE A 60 10.26 -7.63 -9.92
C PHE A 60 10.62 -8.46 -11.16
N TYR A 61 11.30 -9.60 -10.97
CA TYR A 61 11.64 -10.49 -12.08
C TYR A 61 10.40 -10.99 -12.83
N ALA A 62 9.26 -11.14 -12.14
CA ALA A 62 8.01 -11.60 -12.73
C ALA A 62 7.32 -10.48 -13.52
N ILE A 63 7.36 -9.25 -13.01
CA ILE A 63 6.86 -8.05 -13.72
C ILE A 63 7.67 -7.85 -15.02
N GLU A 64 9.00 -7.81 -14.91
CA GLU A 64 9.91 -7.54 -16.03
C GLU A 64 9.82 -8.59 -17.14
N ARG A 65 9.72 -9.87 -16.77
CA ARG A 65 9.66 -10.98 -17.73
C ARG A 65 8.23 -11.34 -18.16
N ARG A 66 7.22 -10.72 -17.54
CA ARG A 66 5.80 -11.09 -17.67
C ARG A 66 5.58 -12.58 -17.41
N ASP A 67 6.13 -13.07 -16.29
CA ASP A 67 6.03 -14.48 -15.89
C ASP A 67 4.55 -14.85 -15.63
N PRO A 68 3.93 -15.69 -16.47
CA PRO A 68 2.49 -15.94 -16.38
C PRO A 68 2.11 -16.73 -15.12
N ASP A 69 2.99 -17.58 -14.61
CA ASP A 69 2.70 -18.43 -13.45
C ASP A 69 2.71 -17.57 -12.17
N ILE A 70 3.70 -16.70 -12.03
CA ILE A 70 3.79 -15.78 -10.88
C ILE A 70 2.71 -14.70 -10.94
N LEU A 71 2.41 -14.14 -12.12
CA LEU A 71 1.35 -13.14 -12.27
C LEU A 71 -0.05 -13.73 -12.04
N SER A 72 -0.26 -15.02 -12.35
CA SER A 72 -1.48 -15.73 -11.96
C SER A 72 -1.64 -15.80 -10.44
N LEU A 73 -0.55 -16.08 -9.70
CA LEU A 73 -0.57 -16.07 -8.23
C LEU A 73 -0.78 -14.65 -7.67
N ALA A 74 -0.15 -13.64 -8.25
CA ALA A 74 -0.39 -12.23 -7.89
C ALA A 74 -1.87 -11.85 -8.08
N THR A 75 -2.51 -12.34 -9.15
CA THR A 75 -3.95 -12.15 -9.40
C THR A 75 -4.80 -12.70 -8.26
N GLU A 76 -4.45 -13.88 -7.72
CA GLU A 76 -5.16 -14.45 -6.56
C GLU A 76 -5.05 -13.57 -5.32
N ASP A 77 -3.88 -12.99 -5.06
CA ASP A 77 -3.64 -12.09 -3.94
C ASP A 77 -4.43 -10.78 -4.08
N TYR A 78 -4.43 -10.17 -5.27
CA TYR A 78 -5.28 -9.01 -5.58
C TYR A 78 -6.76 -9.34 -5.41
N LEU A 79 -7.23 -10.48 -5.94
CA LEU A 79 -8.63 -10.89 -5.85
C LEU A 79 -9.07 -11.09 -4.39
N TRP A 80 -8.17 -11.58 -3.53
CA TRP A 80 -8.46 -11.69 -2.12
C TRP A 80 -8.64 -10.30 -1.46
N ILE A 81 -7.77 -9.34 -1.76
CA ILE A 81 -7.89 -7.96 -1.25
C ILE A 81 -9.18 -7.32 -1.76
N TYR A 82 -9.44 -7.40 -3.07
CA TYR A 82 -10.66 -6.88 -3.70
C TYR A 82 -11.93 -7.41 -3.03
N ARG A 83 -12.03 -8.73 -2.85
CA ARG A 83 -13.18 -9.35 -2.17
C ARG A 83 -13.35 -8.85 -0.73
N CYS A 84 -12.24 -8.68 0.01
CA CYS A 84 -12.32 -8.14 1.37
C CYS A 84 -12.91 -6.73 1.39
N LEU A 85 -12.60 -5.90 0.40
CA LEU A 85 -13.12 -4.54 0.27
C LEU A 85 -14.60 -4.54 -0.11
N GLU A 86 -14.97 -5.29 -1.15
CA GLU A 86 -16.35 -5.45 -1.61
C GLU A 86 -17.26 -5.97 -0.49
N ASP A 87 -16.85 -7.06 0.19
CA ASP A 87 -17.62 -7.69 1.26
C ASP A 87 -17.76 -6.76 2.49
N ASN A 88 -16.77 -5.89 2.72
CA ASN A 88 -16.83 -4.94 3.82
C ASN A 88 -17.78 -3.77 3.51
N GLY A 89 -17.94 -3.37 2.24
CA GLY A 89 -18.92 -2.38 1.82
C GLY A 89 -18.64 -0.94 2.29
N ILE A 90 -17.42 -0.64 2.75
CA ILE A 90 -16.94 0.74 2.86
C ILE A 90 -16.59 1.20 1.44
N PRO A 91 -17.08 2.36 0.96
CA PRO A 91 -16.60 2.95 -0.29
C PRO A 91 -15.08 3.12 -0.25
N TYR A 92 -14.38 2.73 -1.32
CA TYR A 92 -12.92 2.79 -1.34
C TYR A 92 -12.35 3.34 -2.64
N LEU A 93 -11.14 3.88 -2.55
CA LEU A 93 -10.26 4.19 -3.66
C LEU A 93 -8.96 3.41 -3.48
N ALA A 94 -8.54 2.64 -4.48
CA ALA A 94 -7.30 1.88 -4.45
C ALA A 94 -6.42 2.26 -5.64
N PHE A 95 -5.10 2.30 -5.40
CA PHE A 95 -4.08 2.66 -6.39
C PHE A 95 -2.99 1.62 -6.36
N TRP A 96 -2.30 1.44 -7.48
CA TRP A 96 -1.09 0.63 -7.51
C TRP A 96 0.12 1.46 -7.06
N GLY A 97 1.10 0.80 -6.44
CA GLY A 97 2.42 1.35 -6.16
C GLY A 97 3.49 0.76 -7.09
N ASN A 98 4.77 0.90 -6.74
CA ASN A 98 5.88 0.40 -7.57
C ASN A 98 6.09 -1.12 -7.45
N HIS A 99 5.58 -1.76 -6.38
CA HIS A 99 5.63 -3.22 -6.21
C HIS A 99 4.44 -3.96 -6.83
N ASP A 100 3.44 -3.22 -7.28
CA ASP A 100 2.26 -3.77 -7.93
C ASP A 100 2.47 -3.99 -9.43
N ASP A 101 1.98 -5.10 -9.98
CA ASP A 101 1.91 -5.26 -11.44
C ASP A 101 0.70 -4.50 -11.98
N LYS A 102 0.93 -3.38 -12.68
CA LYS A 102 -0.12 -2.49 -13.20
C LYS A 102 -1.20 -3.20 -13.99
N ASP A 103 -0.83 -4.08 -14.93
CA ASP A 103 -1.78 -4.78 -15.78
C ASP A 103 -2.66 -5.74 -14.97
N THR A 104 -2.04 -6.49 -14.05
CA THR A 104 -2.74 -7.43 -13.16
C THR A 104 -3.66 -6.67 -12.18
N PHE A 105 -3.17 -5.57 -11.60
CA PHE A 105 -3.97 -4.70 -10.75
C PHE A 105 -5.21 -4.19 -11.50
N GLN A 106 -5.03 -3.63 -12.70
CA GLN A 106 -6.13 -3.07 -13.50
C GLN A 106 -7.15 -4.13 -13.96
N HIS A 107 -6.70 -5.39 -14.11
CA HIS A 107 -7.59 -6.50 -14.39
C HIS A 107 -8.51 -6.83 -13.21
N VAL A 108 -8.01 -6.71 -11.98
CA VAL A 108 -8.75 -7.07 -10.75
C VAL A 108 -9.55 -5.91 -10.17
N PHE A 109 -8.94 -4.72 -10.14
CA PHE A 109 -9.56 -3.48 -9.71
C PHE A 109 -10.00 -2.74 -10.97
N PRO A 110 -11.25 -2.95 -11.42
CA PRO A 110 -11.76 -2.15 -12.51
C PRO A 110 -11.67 -0.69 -12.06
N LEU A 111 -10.90 0.12 -12.79
CA LEU A 111 -11.10 1.56 -12.71
C LEU A 111 -12.61 1.77 -12.90
N PRO A 112 -13.26 2.61 -12.08
CA PRO A 112 -14.64 2.94 -12.42
C PRO A 112 -14.66 3.41 -13.88
N PRO A 113 -15.74 3.14 -14.61
CA PRO A 113 -15.91 3.78 -15.90
C PRO A 113 -15.69 5.28 -15.70
N LEU A 114 -14.89 5.90 -16.57
CA LEU A 114 -14.62 7.34 -16.63
C LEU A 114 -15.90 8.20 -16.62
N GLU A 115 -17.07 7.58 -16.73
CA GLU A 115 -18.40 8.18 -16.79
C GLU A 115 -19.22 8.06 -15.49
N CYS A 116 -18.71 7.48 -14.39
CA CYS A 116 -19.45 7.48 -13.13
C CYS A 116 -19.33 8.80 -12.34
N ALA A 117 -19.99 9.83 -12.92
CA ALA A 117 -20.55 11.06 -12.35
C ALA A 117 -19.63 11.91 -11.45
N LEU A 118 -19.23 13.12 -11.87
CA LEU A 118 -20.14 14.27 -12.03
C LEU A 118 -19.63 15.31 -13.06
N ARG A 119 -20.49 15.56 -14.06
CA ARG A 119 -20.42 16.57 -15.16
C ARG A 119 -19.34 16.37 -16.22
N ASP A 120 -19.84 16.08 -17.43
CA ASP A 120 -19.31 16.49 -18.74
C ASP A 120 -17.85 16.98 -18.76
N SER A 121 -16.91 16.06 -18.61
CA SER A 121 -15.64 16.16 -19.31
C SER A 121 -15.05 14.76 -19.44
N THR A 122 -14.83 14.35 -20.68
CA THR A 122 -13.87 13.31 -21.02
C THR A 122 -12.53 13.63 -20.35
N PHE A 123 -11.85 12.65 -19.75
CA PHE A 123 -10.40 12.55 -19.41
C PHE A 123 -10.13 12.04 -17.97
N GLY A 124 -8.94 11.45 -17.80
CA GLY A 124 -8.55 10.41 -16.84
C GLY A 124 -8.47 10.72 -15.34
N THR A 125 -9.39 11.49 -14.76
CA THR A 125 -9.51 11.68 -13.30
C THR A 125 -10.78 11.03 -12.77
N MET A 126 -10.65 10.32 -11.64
CA MET A 126 -11.80 9.78 -10.91
C MET A 126 -12.23 10.80 -9.86
N ASP A 127 -13.11 11.72 -10.24
CA ASP A 127 -13.65 12.72 -9.31
C ASP A 127 -14.75 12.07 -8.46
N LEU A 128 -14.39 11.58 -7.27
CA LEU A 128 -15.37 11.12 -6.31
C LEU A 128 -15.88 12.31 -5.48
N VAL A 129 -17.06 12.81 -5.83
CA VAL A 129 -17.76 13.83 -5.02
C VAL A 129 -18.61 13.12 -3.98
N ILE A 130 -18.20 13.21 -2.72
CA ILE A 130 -19.00 12.73 -1.58
C ILE A 130 -19.68 13.93 -0.91
N PRO A 131 -21.02 13.99 -0.90
CA PRO A 131 -21.75 14.98 -0.11
C PRO A 131 -21.35 14.90 1.37
N SER A 132 -20.92 16.01 1.99
CA SER A 132 -20.46 16.02 3.40
C SER A 132 -21.54 15.64 4.44
N THR A 133 -22.80 15.43 4.03
CA THR A 133 -23.96 15.26 4.93
C THR A 133 -24.55 13.85 5.04
N SER A 134 -23.91 12.78 4.55
CA SER A 134 -24.53 11.44 4.59
C SER A 134 -24.45 10.75 5.97
N ARG A 135 -25.32 11.16 6.91
CA ARG A 135 -25.84 10.24 7.94
C ARG A 135 -27.29 9.93 7.62
N GLY A 136 -27.58 8.65 7.44
CA GLY A 136 -28.85 8.15 6.93
C GLY A 136 -30.08 8.64 7.69
N ASP A 137 -30.90 9.43 7.01
CA ASP A 137 -32.35 9.36 7.09
C ASP A 137 -32.88 9.18 5.65
N GLY A 138 -33.80 8.22 5.46
CA GLY A 138 -34.31 7.82 4.14
C GLY A 138 -35.25 8.85 3.50
N GLY A 139 -34.83 10.11 3.42
CA GLY A 139 -35.54 11.18 2.72
C GLY A 139 -34.69 11.72 1.58
N THR A 140 -35.29 11.88 0.40
CA THR A 140 -34.72 12.67 -0.70
C THR A 140 -34.53 14.12 -0.25
N ARG A 141 -33.34 14.46 0.26
CA ARG A 141 -32.96 15.85 0.55
C ARG A 141 -32.40 16.51 -0.72
N PRO A 142 -32.61 17.83 -0.91
CA PRO A 142 -31.97 18.56 -1.99
C PRO A 142 -30.44 18.50 -1.85
N PHE A 143 -29.74 18.50 -2.99
CA PHE A 143 -28.28 18.45 -3.10
C PHE A 143 -27.61 19.47 -2.16
N PRO A 144 -26.43 19.14 -1.57
CA PRO A 144 -25.64 20.12 -0.84
C PRO A 144 -25.29 21.29 -1.76
N SER A 145 -25.36 22.51 -1.24
CA SER A 145 -24.79 23.68 -1.91
C SER A 145 -23.30 23.43 -2.18
N SER A 146 -22.77 24.00 -3.27
CA SER A 146 -21.41 23.80 -3.81
C SER A 146 -20.23 24.10 -2.87
N THR A 147 -20.46 24.35 -1.59
CA THR A 147 -19.46 24.68 -0.56
C THR A 147 -19.07 23.50 0.34
N ASP A 148 -19.74 22.36 0.18
CA ASP A 148 -19.67 21.20 1.09
C ASP A 148 -19.14 19.92 0.41
N THR A 149 -18.51 20.06 -0.76
CA THR A 149 -17.98 18.95 -1.54
C THR A 149 -16.49 18.77 -1.27
N LEU A 150 -16.08 17.55 -0.92
CA LEU A 150 -14.68 17.12 -0.99
C LEU A 150 -14.45 16.48 -2.36
N MET A 151 -13.43 16.94 -3.08
CA MET A 151 -13.00 16.37 -4.35
C MET A 151 -11.73 15.56 -4.14
N PHE A 152 -11.72 14.30 -4.58
CA PHE A 152 -10.53 13.46 -4.56
C PHE A 152 -9.93 13.39 -5.95
N GLN A 153 -8.70 13.85 -6.10
CA GLN A 153 -7.93 13.70 -7.33
C GLN A 153 -6.83 12.66 -7.13
N THR A 154 -6.72 11.76 -8.10
CA THR A 154 -5.84 10.61 -8.04
C THR A 154 -4.81 10.69 -9.17
N PHE A 155 -3.63 10.11 -8.94
CA PHE A 155 -2.52 10.20 -9.89
C PHE A 155 -2.02 8.81 -10.29
N PRO A 156 -2.86 7.99 -10.94
CA PRO A 156 -2.50 6.61 -11.27
C PRO A 156 -1.34 6.53 -12.26
N PHE A 157 -1.14 7.55 -13.11
CA PHE A 157 -0.10 7.53 -14.15
C PHE A 157 1.30 7.94 -13.67
N ASP A 158 1.49 8.20 -12.38
CA ASP A 158 2.81 8.52 -11.85
C ASP A 158 3.68 7.26 -11.83
N GLU A 159 4.83 7.31 -12.51
CA GLU A 159 5.73 6.18 -12.66
C GLU A 159 7.12 6.53 -12.10
N GLU A 160 7.66 5.61 -11.31
CA GLU A 160 9.07 5.63 -10.89
C GLU A 160 9.98 5.43 -12.10
N GLN A 161 10.97 6.31 -12.26
CA GLN A 161 11.96 6.22 -13.33
C GLN A 161 13.10 5.28 -12.94
N LEU A 162 13.97 4.93 -13.90
CA LEU A 162 15.09 4.00 -13.69
C LEU A 162 16.05 4.38 -12.55
N ASP A 163 16.09 5.65 -12.16
CA ASP A 163 16.89 6.15 -11.05
C ASP A 163 16.10 6.33 -9.75
N HIS A 164 14.95 5.67 -9.65
CA HIS A 164 14.04 5.61 -8.49
C HIS A 164 13.25 6.87 -8.20
N TYR A 165 13.42 7.93 -8.99
CA TYR A 165 12.62 9.14 -8.80
C TYR A 165 11.30 9.04 -9.56
N PRO A 166 10.15 9.18 -8.89
CA PRO A 166 8.88 9.32 -9.57
C PRO A 166 8.80 10.69 -10.26
N TYR A 167 8.02 10.75 -11.34
CA TYR A 167 7.76 11.98 -12.07
C TYR A 167 6.27 12.11 -12.39
N ARG A 168 5.73 13.32 -12.17
CA ARG A 168 4.34 13.64 -12.53
C ARG A 168 4.27 14.50 -13.76
N ASP A 169 3.68 13.99 -14.84
CA ASP A 169 3.37 14.80 -16.02
C ASP A 169 2.07 15.60 -15.80
N LEU A 170 2.21 16.83 -15.28
CA LEU A 170 1.07 17.70 -14.97
C LEU A 170 0.18 18.00 -16.19
N SER A 171 0.68 17.84 -17.42
CA SER A 171 -0.12 18.04 -18.64
C SER A 171 -1.18 16.97 -18.86
N ARG A 172 -1.07 15.82 -18.18
CA ARG A 172 -2.04 14.71 -18.25
C ARG A 172 -3.24 14.89 -17.33
N TYR A 173 -3.19 15.87 -16.43
CA TYR A 173 -4.23 16.09 -15.43
C TYR A 173 -5.02 17.35 -15.77
N PRO A 174 -6.36 17.29 -15.78
CA PRO A 174 -7.18 18.45 -16.08
C PRO A 174 -6.97 19.54 -15.02
N GLU A 175 -7.12 20.80 -15.43
CA GLU A 175 -7.21 21.90 -14.50
C GLU A 175 -8.46 21.72 -13.63
N LEU A 176 -8.29 21.78 -12.31
CA LEU A 176 -9.41 21.80 -11.38
C LEU A 176 -10.13 23.14 -11.48
N ALA A 177 -11.45 23.12 -11.71
CA ALA A 177 -12.25 24.33 -11.71
C ALA A 177 -12.21 24.98 -10.31
N PRO A 178 -11.78 26.25 -10.20
CA PRO A 178 -11.73 26.93 -8.90
C PRO A 178 -13.11 26.98 -8.23
N GLY A 179 -13.15 26.76 -6.91
CA GLY A 179 -14.34 27.03 -6.09
C GLY A 179 -15.36 25.88 -5.96
N LEU A 180 -15.00 24.64 -6.32
CA LEU A 180 -15.85 23.46 -6.14
C LEU A 180 -15.81 22.83 -4.72
N GLY A 181 -14.91 23.29 -3.85
CA GLY A 181 -14.74 22.78 -2.48
C GLY A 181 -13.28 22.52 -2.13
N ASP A 182 -13.05 21.76 -1.06
CA ASP A 182 -11.71 21.32 -0.66
C ASP A 182 -11.24 20.17 -1.55
N THR A 183 -10.07 20.32 -2.17
CA THR A 183 -9.45 19.27 -3.00
C THR A 183 -8.44 18.45 -2.18
N VAL A 184 -8.58 17.13 -2.23
CA VAL A 184 -7.68 16.15 -1.66
C VAL A 184 -6.96 15.40 -2.77
N HIS A 185 -5.63 15.47 -2.77
CA HIS A 185 -4.79 14.66 -3.64
C HIS A 185 -4.45 13.33 -2.99
N VAL A 186 -4.53 12.26 -3.76
CA VAL A 186 -4.18 10.92 -3.32
C VAL A 186 -3.24 10.28 -4.33
N GLN A 187 -2.08 9.85 -3.85
CA GLN A 187 -1.04 9.22 -4.66
C GLN A 187 -0.26 8.20 -3.84
N HIS A 188 0.61 7.43 -4.49
CA HIS A 188 1.51 6.51 -3.79
C HIS A 188 2.79 7.24 -3.32
N TYR A 189 3.53 7.87 -4.23
CA TYR A 189 4.82 8.49 -3.92
C TYR A 189 4.74 9.78 -3.09
N VAL A 190 5.84 10.13 -2.44
CA VAL A 190 5.96 11.29 -1.55
C VAL A 190 6.17 12.58 -2.35
N VAL A 191 5.34 13.59 -2.11
CA VAL A 191 5.50 14.94 -2.68
C VAL A 191 6.31 15.85 -1.75
N ALA A 192 6.01 15.82 -0.46
CA ALA A 192 6.71 16.56 0.58
C ALA A 192 6.70 15.76 1.89
N PRO A 193 7.76 15.81 2.71
CA PRO A 193 9.02 16.54 2.50
C PRO A 193 9.86 15.95 1.36
N ASN A 194 10.95 16.64 0.99
CA ASN A 194 11.96 16.07 0.11
C ASN A 194 12.86 15.12 0.91
N LEU A 195 12.82 13.83 0.58
CA LEU A 195 13.58 12.76 1.23
C LEU A 195 14.77 12.28 0.39
N ASN A 196 15.00 12.89 -0.77
CA ASN A 196 15.90 12.38 -1.82
C ASN A 196 17.39 12.31 -1.42
N ASP A 197 17.79 12.93 -0.32
CA ASP A 197 19.17 12.84 0.20
C ASP A 197 19.50 11.43 0.74
N PHE A 198 18.50 10.65 1.13
CA PHE A 198 18.67 9.31 1.69
C PHE A 198 17.61 8.30 1.21
N TYR A 199 16.57 8.77 0.51
CA TYR A 199 15.48 7.95 -0.02
C TYR A 199 14.99 8.57 -1.34
N PRO A 200 15.54 8.17 -2.50
CA PRO A 200 15.40 8.84 -3.79
C PRO A 200 14.03 8.66 -4.46
N HIS A 201 12.94 8.64 -3.68
CA HIS A 201 11.59 8.37 -4.14
C HIS A 201 10.61 9.53 -3.89
N THR A 202 11.11 10.73 -3.58
CA THR A 202 10.30 11.95 -3.68
C THR A 202 10.25 12.39 -5.14
N TYR A 203 9.09 12.86 -5.62
CA TYR A 203 8.94 13.33 -6.99
C TYR A 203 10.07 14.24 -7.44
N ARG A 204 10.67 13.93 -8.60
CA ARG A 204 11.71 14.75 -9.23
C ARG A 204 11.24 16.19 -9.43
N ASN A 205 9.99 16.35 -9.85
CA ASN A 205 9.35 17.63 -10.08
C ASN A 205 8.46 18.06 -8.90
N ALA A 206 8.77 17.66 -7.66
CA ALA A 206 8.01 18.04 -6.48
C ALA A 206 7.77 19.55 -6.39
N ALA A 207 8.75 20.39 -6.74
CA ALA A 207 8.58 21.84 -6.75
C ALA A 207 7.48 22.34 -7.72
N ASP A 208 7.32 21.70 -8.88
CA ASP A 208 6.21 21.98 -9.80
C ASP A 208 4.88 21.51 -9.23
N ILE A 209 4.85 20.32 -8.63
CA ILE A 209 3.65 19.77 -7.99
C ILE A 209 3.18 20.65 -6.82
N LEU A 210 4.08 21.14 -5.98
CA LEU A 210 3.75 22.06 -4.88
C LEU A 210 3.10 23.34 -5.41
N ARG A 211 3.69 23.96 -6.45
CA ARG A 211 3.12 25.15 -7.10
C ARG A 211 1.75 24.86 -7.71
N TRP A 212 1.61 23.71 -8.36
CA TRP A 212 0.36 23.27 -8.97
C TRP A 212 -0.73 23.04 -7.92
N ASN A 213 -0.41 22.35 -6.82
CA ASN A 213 -1.34 22.13 -5.71
C ASN A 213 -1.86 23.45 -5.14
N ARG A 214 -0.96 24.42 -4.94
CA ARG A 214 -1.33 25.75 -4.46
C ARG A 214 -2.25 26.47 -5.45
N SER A 215 -1.93 26.49 -6.74
CA SER A 215 -2.73 27.21 -7.73
C SER A 215 -4.13 26.60 -7.91
N HIS A 216 -4.30 25.32 -7.56
CA HIS A 216 -5.57 24.60 -7.66
C HIS A 216 -6.31 24.42 -6.32
N GLY A 217 -5.86 25.09 -5.26
CA GLY A 217 -6.59 25.12 -3.98
C GLY A 217 -6.59 23.78 -3.22
N VAL A 218 -5.56 22.96 -3.41
CA VAL A 218 -5.42 21.67 -2.73
C VAL A 218 -5.20 21.88 -1.25
N THR A 219 -6.01 21.25 -0.41
CA THR A 219 -5.94 21.42 1.05
C THR A 219 -5.26 20.25 1.75
N LEU A 220 -5.30 19.06 1.15
CA LEU A 220 -4.64 17.86 1.66
C LEU A 220 -4.04 17.04 0.51
N SER A 221 -2.86 16.48 0.73
CA SER A 221 -2.20 15.50 -0.13
C SER A 221 -1.78 14.29 0.72
N ILE A 222 -2.23 13.11 0.31
CA ILE A 222 -2.05 11.84 1.03
C ILE A 222 -1.18 10.92 0.19
N SER A 223 -0.13 10.36 0.80
CA SER A 223 0.85 9.46 0.18
C SER A 223 1.21 8.28 1.08
N GLY A 224 1.86 7.27 0.50
CA GLY A 224 2.50 6.14 1.16
C GLY A 224 3.97 6.04 0.77
N HIS A 225 4.42 4.83 0.40
CA HIS A 225 5.74 4.50 -0.15
C HIS A 225 6.91 4.63 0.83
N TYR A 226 7.03 5.77 1.53
CA TYR A 226 8.01 5.92 2.59
C TYR A 226 7.52 5.22 3.87
N HIS A 227 7.88 3.95 4.02
CA HIS A 227 7.38 3.04 5.06
C HIS A 227 7.39 3.58 6.50
N PRO A 228 8.42 4.33 6.95
CA PRO A 228 8.39 4.94 8.29
C PRO A 228 7.25 5.96 8.49
N GLY A 229 6.64 6.43 7.41
CA GLY A 229 5.71 7.54 7.38
C GLY A 229 6.41 8.88 7.63
N TYR A 230 5.64 9.96 7.60
CA TYR A 230 6.13 11.29 7.96
C TYR A 230 5.06 12.08 8.72
N PRO A 231 5.41 12.82 9.79
CA PRO A 231 4.46 13.69 10.47
C PRO A 231 3.80 14.68 9.51
N PRO A 232 2.52 15.06 9.73
CA PRO A 232 1.85 16.02 8.86
C PRO A 232 2.65 17.31 8.69
N LEU A 233 2.88 17.69 7.44
CA LEU A 233 3.66 18.86 7.07
C LEU A 233 2.78 19.84 6.30
N GLN A 234 2.72 21.09 6.73
CA GLN A 234 2.02 22.13 5.97
C GLN A 234 3.00 22.92 5.10
N VAL A 235 2.73 22.98 3.79
CA VAL A 235 3.51 23.75 2.82
C VAL A 235 2.55 24.63 2.04
N GLU A 236 2.74 25.96 2.12
CA GLU A 236 1.95 26.97 1.40
C GLU A 236 0.42 26.82 1.50
N GLY A 237 -0.09 26.33 2.64
CA GLY A 237 -1.52 26.15 2.89
C GLY A 237 -2.07 24.74 2.61
N THR A 238 -1.31 23.88 1.93
CA THR A 238 -1.64 22.47 1.71
C THR A 238 -0.99 21.61 2.81
N TRP A 239 -1.74 20.67 3.37
CA TRP A 239 -1.19 19.65 4.25
C TRP A 239 -0.71 18.44 3.44
N TYR A 240 0.47 17.93 3.77
CA TYR A 240 1.06 16.73 3.20
C TYR A 240 1.18 15.68 4.30
N VAL A 241 0.61 14.51 4.03
CA VAL A 241 0.62 13.38 4.96
C VAL A 241 1.14 12.15 4.24
N THR A 242 2.13 11.52 4.85
CA THR A 242 2.71 10.26 4.38
C THR A 242 2.42 9.19 5.41
N GLY A 243 1.51 8.28 5.06
CA GLY A 243 1.16 7.15 5.90
C GLY A 243 2.34 6.20 6.04
N ALA A 244 2.55 5.66 7.24
CA ALA A 244 3.49 4.57 7.44
C ALA A 244 2.91 3.25 6.89
N ALA A 245 3.80 2.34 6.50
CA ALA A 245 3.43 1.08 5.84
C ALA A 245 2.64 0.16 6.77
N PHE A 246 1.48 -0.32 6.32
CA PHE A 246 0.59 -1.20 7.08
C PHE A 246 1.22 -2.55 7.37
N CYS A 247 2.14 -2.99 6.51
CA CYS A 247 2.83 -4.26 6.62
C CYS A 247 3.89 -4.28 7.74
N GLU A 248 4.36 -3.11 8.20
CA GLU A 248 5.36 -3.01 9.25
C GLU A 248 4.74 -2.70 10.62
N TYR A 249 5.34 -3.23 11.69
CA TYR A 249 4.88 -2.94 13.06
C TYR A 249 4.87 -1.42 13.33
N PRO A 250 3.80 -0.82 13.89
CA PRO A 250 2.68 -1.47 14.60
C PRO A 250 1.43 -1.71 13.72
N TYR A 251 1.61 -1.79 12.41
CA TYR A 251 0.59 -1.98 11.38
C TYR A 251 -0.44 -0.83 11.40
N PRO A 252 0.01 0.40 11.07
CA PRO A 252 -0.75 1.61 11.29
C PRO A 252 -1.90 1.80 10.30
N VAL A 253 -3.04 2.33 10.79
CA VAL A 253 -4.14 2.84 9.95
C VAL A 253 -4.41 4.28 10.34
N TYR A 254 -4.52 5.18 9.37
CA TYR A 254 -4.74 6.60 9.62
C TYR A 254 -6.22 6.95 9.42
N LEU A 255 -6.79 7.75 10.32
CA LEU A 255 -8.13 8.32 10.22
C LEU A 255 -8.04 9.84 10.19
N PHE A 256 -8.57 10.41 9.11
CA PHE A 256 -8.73 11.82 8.89
C PHE A 256 -10.18 12.20 9.20
N GLU A 257 -10.39 13.02 10.21
CA GLU A 257 -11.70 13.57 10.54
C GLU A 257 -11.78 15.00 9.99
N TYR A 258 -12.56 15.16 8.91
CA TYR A 258 -12.89 16.46 8.33
C TYR A 258 -14.08 17.07 9.08
N PRO A 259 -13.93 18.28 9.65
CA PRO A 259 -15.03 18.95 10.32
C PRO A 259 -16.11 19.35 9.31
N ALA A 260 -17.35 19.46 9.78
CA ALA A 260 -18.49 19.85 8.95
C ALA A 260 -18.51 21.36 8.60
N GLN A 261 -17.49 22.12 8.97
CA GLN A 261 -17.46 23.58 8.82
C GLN A 261 -16.42 24.00 7.79
N GLY A 262 -16.88 24.41 6.61
CA GLY A 262 -16.18 25.26 5.65
C GLY A 262 -14.83 24.76 5.08
N PRO A 263 -14.42 25.30 3.92
CA PRO A 263 -13.13 24.99 3.33
C PRO A 263 -11.97 25.44 4.25
N HIS A 264 -10.86 24.69 4.23
CA HIS A 264 -9.62 24.95 4.99
C HIS A 264 -9.67 24.72 6.51
N SER A 265 -10.72 24.12 7.06
CA SER A 265 -10.73 23.78 8.48
C SER A 265 -9.70 22.68 8.81
N PRO A 266 -8.98 22.76 9.94
CA PRO A 266 -8.00 21.75 10.30
C PRO A 266 -8.68 20.39 10.47
N PHE A 267 -8.19 19.38 9.77
CA PHE A 267 -8.59 17.99 9.99
C PHE A 267 -7.84 17.42 11.19
N ARG A 268 -8.45 16.45 11.86
CA ARG A 268 -7.78 15.67 12.91
C ARG A 268 -7.28 14.37 12.31
N ILE A 269 -6.03 14.02 12.60
CA ILE A 269 -5.48 12.70 12.30
C ILE A 269 -5.44 11.87 13.57
N THR A 270 -5.93 10.64 13.49
CA THR A 270 -5.76 9.61 14.52
C THR A 270 -5.13 8.38 13.89
N THR A 271 -4.15 7.76 14.55
CA THR A 271 -3.52 6.53 14.09
C THR A 271 -3.99 5.35 14.95
N LEU A 272 -4.53 4.32 14.30
CA LEU A 272 -4.78 3.01 14.88
C LEU A 272 -3.52 2.17 14.77
N ARG A 273 -3.22 1.38 15.80
CA ARG A 273 -2.15 0.39 15.78
C ARG A 273 -2.77 -1.00 15.74
N MET A 274 -2.73 -1.69 14.61
CA MET A 274 -3.38 -3.02 14.53
C MET A 274 -2.69 -4.07 15.40
N ALA A 275 -1.44 -3.85 15.79
CA ALA A 275 -0.74 -4.68 16.78
C ALA A 275 -1.48 -4.80 18.13
N ASP A 276 -2.32 -3.82 18.49
CA ASP A 276 -3.11 -3.83 19.73
C ASP A 276 -4.35 -4.75 19.62
N PHE A 277 -4.73 -5.14 18.40
CA PHE A 277 -5.95 -5.92 18.12
C PHE A 277 -5.64 -7.30 17.54
N VAL A 278 -4.52 -7.44 16.85
CA VAL A 278 -4.10 -8.67 16.16
C VAL A 278 -2.68 -9.00 16.59
N PRO A 279 -2.49 -9.82 17.65
CA PRO A 279 -1.16 -10.27 18.03
C PRO A 279 -0.65 -11.24 16.96
N LEU A 280 0.42 -10.86 16.28
CA LEU A 280 1.12 -11.78 15.37
C LEU A 280 2.12 -12.65 16.13
N PRO A 281 2.37 -13.89 15.68
CA PRO A 281 3.41 -14.72 16.27
C PRO A 281 4.77 -14.04 16.11
N PRO A 282 5.66 -14.14 17.11
CA PRO A 282 7.02 -13.64 17.00
C PRO A 282 7.72 -14.33 15.83
N LEU A 283 8.47 -13.57 15.04
CA LEU A 283 9.32 -14.10 13.99
C LEU A 283 10.72 -14.27 14.53
N THR A 284 11.23 -15.50 14.51
CA THR A 284 12.63 -15.78 14.81
C THR A 284 13.41 -15.86 13.51
N THR A 285 14.37 -14.98 13.31
CA THR A 285 15.25 -15.03 12.13
C THR A 285 16.48 -15.89 12.41
N ILE A 286 16.81 -16.79 11.48
CA ILE A 286 17.97 -17.67 11.55
C ILE A 286 18.86 -17.40 10.35
N THR A 287 20.10 -16.98 10.59
CA THR A 287 21.09 -16.79 9.53
C THR A 287 21.75 -18.12 9.20
N LEU A 288 21.62 -18.54 7.94
CA LEU A 288 22.29 -19.73 7.43
C LEU A 288 23.76 -19.40 7.08
N PRO A 289 24.70 -20.33 7.29
CA PRO A 289 26.11 -20.12 6.99
C PRO A 289 26.34 -19.95 5.48
N ASN A 290 27.57 -19.67 5.03
CA ASN A 290 27.87 -19.80 3.60
C ASN A 290 27.87 -21.29 3.20
N PRO A 291 27.42 -21.64 1.98
CA PRO A 291 27.57 -23.00 1.48
C PRO A 291 29.06 -23.37 1.37
N PRO A 292 29.42 -24.66 1.61
CA PRO A 292 30.81 -25.11 1.55
C PRO A 292 31.48 -24.93 0.18
N SER A 293 30.70 -24.91 -0.89
CA SER A 293 31.16 -24.69 -2.27
C SER A 293 31.72 -23.28 -2.49
N GLY A 294 31.32 -22.30 -1.67
CA GLY A 294 31.60 -20.88 -1.88
C GLY A 294 30.73 -20.23 -2.97
N GLU A 295 29.90 -21.02 -3.67
CA GLU A 295 28.93 -20.53 -4.66
C GLU A 295 27.65 -20.04 -3.97
N PRO A 296 26.85 -19.14 -4.57
CA PRO A 296 25.56 -18.76 -4.00
C PRO A 296 24.63 -19.95 -3.82
N TYR A 297 23.76 -19.90 -2.81
CA TYR A 297 22.80 -20.97 -2.57
C TYR A 297 21.87 -21.22 -3.76
N SER A 298 21.68 -22.49 -4.09
CA SER A 298 20.62 -22.95 -4.99
C SER A 298 19.68 -23.95 -4.31
N ALA A 299 18.40 -23.93 -4.71
CA ALA A 299 17.36 -24.88 -4.35
C ALA A 299 17.73 -26.33 -4.65
N ALA A 300 18.69 -26.58 -5.54
CA ALA A 300 19.24 -27.89 -5.81
C ALA A 300 20.16 -28.43 -4.69
N GLU A 301 20.83 -27.57 -3.92
CA GLU A 301 22.00 -27.98 -3.11
C GLU A 301 21.72 -28.17 -1.61
N ILE A 302 20.77 -27.43 -1.02
CA ILE A 302 20.44 -27.61 0.41
C ILE A 302 19.21 -28.51 0.57
N GLU A 303 19.39 -29.67 1.19
CA GLU A 303 18.29 -30.60 1.43
C GLU A 303 17.31 -30.13 2.51
N ASP A 304 17.78 -29.82 3.73
CA ASP A 304 16.89 -29.40 4.84
C ASP A 304 17.60 -28.44 5.82
N PRO A 305 17.21 -27.15 5.87
CA PRO A 305 17.81 -26.20 6.80
C PRO A 305 17.39 -26.44 8.26
N PHE A 306 16.41 -27.29 8.54
CA PHE A 306 15.88 -27.50 9.90
C PHE A 306 16.53 -28.68 10.63
N GLU A 307 17.32 -29.53 9.96
CA GLU A 307 18.07 -30.60 10.65
C GLU A 307 19.22 -30.05 11.48
N ASN A 308 19.86 -28.98 10.99
CA ASN A 308 21.03 -28.38 11.62
C ASN A 308 20.68 -27.33 12.68
N PHE A 309 19.43 -26.88 12.72
CA PHE A 309 18.97 -25.83 13.61
C PHE A 309 17.74 -26.35 14.37
N PRO A 310 17.86 -26.70 15.66
CA PRO A 310 16.74 -27.21 16.44
C PRO A 310 15.71 -26.08 16.66
N ILE A 311 14.66 -26.10 15.86
CA ILE A 311 13.55 -25.15 15.95
C ILE A 311 12.36 -25.85 16.60
N PRO A 312 11.74 -25.26 17.65
CA PRO A 312 10.61 -25.89 18.30
C PRO A 312 9.39 -25.91 17.38
N ALA A 313 8.61 -27.00 17.45
CA ALA A 313 7.31 -27.07 16.79
C ALA A 313 6.39 -25.93 17.27
N GLY A 314 5.67 -25.31 16.33
CA GLY A 314 4.85 -24.13 16.54
C GLY A 314 5.57 -22.79 16.30
N ALA A 315 6.90 -22.80 16.09
CA ALA A 315 7.63 -21.57 15.79
C ALA A 315 7.30 -21.01 14.40
N THR A 316 7.34 -19.67 14.29
CA THR A 316 7.40 -18.95 13.02
C THR A 316 8.82 -18.46 12.79
N VAL A 317 9.43 -18.86 11.68
CA VAL A 317 10.84 -18.59 11.40
C VAL A 317 11.04 -17.92 10.05
N GLY A 318 12.07 -17.06 10.00
CA GLY A 318 12.59 -16.50 8.77
C GLY A 318 14.03 -16.98 8.56
N LEU A 319 14.37 -17.42 7.36
CA LEU A 319 15.73 -17.87 7.04
C LEU A 319 16.47 -16.76 6.31
N ILE A 320 17.58 -16.29 6.86
CA ILE A 320 18.43 -15.27 6.24
C ILE A 320 19.57 -15.99 5.51
N LEU A 321 19.69 -15.76 4.21
CA LEU A 321 20.77 -16.31 3.39
C LEU A 321 21.87 -15.28 3.15
N PRO A 322 23.12 -15.69 2.94
CA PRO A 322 24.19 -14.84 2.42
C PRO A 322 23.82 -14.13 1.11
N PRO A 323 24.53 -13.05 0.75
CA PRO A 323 24.27 -12.31 -0.48
C PRO A 323 24.55 -13.15 -1.73
N GLY A 324 24.03 -12.70 -2.88
CA GLY A 324 24.27 -13.32 -4.18
C GLY A 324 23.20 -14.30 -4.67
N VAL A 325 22.18 -14.58 -3.85
CA VAL A 325 21.00 -15.35 -4.26
C VAL A 325 19.98 -14.43 -4.91
N SER A 326 19.45 -14.81 -6.07
CA SER A 326 18.44 -14.01 -6.79
C SER A 326 17.06 -14.11 -6.12
N GLU A 327 16.17 -13.14 -6.39
CA GLU A 327 14.80 -13.17 -5.85
C GLU A 327 14.04 -14.44 -6.24
N GLU A 328 14.13 -14.83 -7.52
CA GLU A 328 13.53 -16.08 -8.04
C GLU A 328 14.05 -17.32 -7.29
N GLU A 329 15.32 -17.32 -6.87
CA GLU A 329 15.89 -18.44 -6.13
C GLU A 329 15.42 -18.45 -4.66
N TYR A 330 15.22 -17.29 -4.03
CA TYR A 330 14.55 -17.24 -2.72
C TYR A 330 13.14 -17.82 -2.77
N ASP A 331 12.39 -17.56 -3.83
CA ASP A 331 11.04 -18.10 -4.02
C ASP A 331 11.05 -19.62 -4.15
N LYS A 332 11.98 -20.17 -4.94
CA LYS A 332 12.18 -21.63 -5.05
C LYS A 332 12.59 -22.28 -3.74
N LEU A 333 13.53 -21.67 -3.02
CA LEU A 333 13.99 -22.14 -1.71
C LEU A 333 12.86 -22.12 -0.69
N TRP A 334 12.04 -21.06 -0.68
CA TRP A 334 10.88 -20.96 0.20
C TRP A 334 9.85 -22.05 -0.11
N ILE A 335 9.52 -22.32 -1.37
CA ILE A 335 8.60 -23.40 -1.75
C ILE A 335 9.12 -24.74 -1.20
N LYS A 336 10.39 -25.04 -1.43
CA LYS A 336 11.03 -26.28 -0.95
C LYS A 336 10.97 -26.40 0.57
N TRP A 337 11.44 -25.37 1.28
CA TRP A 337 11.62 -25.44 2.73
C TRP A 337 10.32 -25.19 3.51
N SER A 338 9.33 -24.49 2.96
CA SER A 338 8.03 -24.35 3.62
C SER A 338 7.34 -25.71 3.79
N HIS A 339 7.51 -26.62 2.84
CA HIS A 339 7.01 -27.99 2.91
C HIS A 339 7.70 -28.79 4.03
N LEU A 340 9.03 -28.75 4.09
CA LEU A 340 9.82 -29.41 5.14
C LEU A 340 9.53 -28.85 6.53
N GLY A 341 9.39 -27.52 6.64
CA GLY A 341 9.04 -26.85 7.88
C GLY A 341 7.69 -27.34 8.39
N LYS A 342 6.70 -27.43 7.50
CA LYS A 342 5.35 -27.92 7.84
C LYS A 342 5.36 -29.35 8.38
N GLU A 343 6.18 -30.24 7.82
CA GLU A 343 6.33 -31.62 8.32
C GLU A 343 6.89 -31.67 9.75
N LYS A 344 7.69 -30.68 10.14
CA LYS A 344 8.25 -30.53 11.49
C LYS A 344 7.42 -29.64 12.41
N GLY A 345 6.24 -29.18 11.96
CA GLY A 345 5.37 -28.26 12.70
C GLY A 345 5.92 -26.83 12.80
N ILE A 346 6.81 -26.43 11.89
CA ILE A 346 7.42 -25.10 11.81
C ILE A 346 6.72 -24.30 10.70
N THR A 347 6.43 -23.02 10.95
CA THR A 347 5.95 -22.10 9.92
C THR A 347 7.14 -21.32 9.37
N LEU A 348 7.51 -21.56 8.11
CA LEU A 348 8.47 -20.73 7.40
C LEU A 348 7.76 -19.48 6.87
N GLU A 349 8.07 -18.32 7.46
CA GLU A 349 7.48 -17.05 7.02
C GLU A 349 8.12 -16.59 5.70
N GLY A 350 9.44 -16.64 5.61
CA GLY A 350 10.16 -16.25 4.40
C GLY A 350 11.63 -16.69 4.40
N VAL A 351 12.22 -16.59 3.22
CA VAL A 351 13.65 -16.68 2.96
C VAL A 351 14.11 -15.30 2.48
N TYR A 352 15.04 -14.71 3.22
CA TYR A 352 15.43 -13.31 3.06
C TYR A 352 16.91 -13.21 2.67
N PRO A 353 17.28 -12.18 1.88
CA PRO A 353 18.68 -11.80 1.78
C PRO A 353 19.20 -11.36 3.15
N SER A 354 20.45 -11.67 3.45
CA SER A 354 21.21 -10.92 4.45
C SER A 354 21.25 -9.50 3.94
N SER A 355 20.76 -8.55 4.73
CA SER A 355 20.96 -7.15 4.44
C SER A 355 22.46 -6.90 4.26
N GLU A 356 22.92 -6.61 3.05
CA GLU A 356 23.99 -5.63 2.95
C GLU A 356 23.38 -4.34 3.49
N SER A 357 23.94 -3.87 4.61
CA SER A 357 23.51 -2.69 5.35
C SER A 357 23.31 -1.47 4.47
#